data_AF-A0A6A5R1W7-F1
#
_entry.id   AF-A0A6A5R1W7-F1
#
_cell.length_a   1.000
_cell.length_b   1.000
_cell.length_c   1.000
_cell.angle_alpha   90.00
_cell.angle_beta   90.00
_cell.angle_gamma   90.00
#
_symmetry.space_group_name_H-M   'P 1'
#
loop_
_entity.id
_entity.type
_entity.pdbx_description
1 polymer ?
#
loop_
_entity_poly.entity_id
_entity_poly.type
_entity_poly.pdbx_seq_one_letter_code
_entity_poly.pdbx_strand_id
1 'polypeptide(L)'
;MADITSSSSLSPPSVHGLSVSPLMQCAHWHSPLDIIAIKHFCCDKFYACISCHDACETHKSGMWPRDRRDERAVLCGVCRHVLTVDEYMKSGSKCTACGSAFNPRCKHHWGLYFDMEKPI
;
A
#
# COMPACT_ATOMS: atom_id res chain seq x y z
N MET A 1 10.66 2.57 -38.41
CA MET A 1 9.60 2.99 -37.48
C MET A 1 10.07 2.51 -36.12
N ALA A 2 10.74 3.38 -35.37
CA ALA A 2 11.33 3.02 -34.09
C ALA A 2 10.37 3.39 -32.97
N ASP A 3 10.06 2.42 -32.13
CA ASP A 3 9.16 2.47 -30.99
C ASP A 3 9.55 3.59 -30.01
N ILE A 4 8.58 4.47 -29.72
CA ILE A 4 8.69 5.45 -28.64
C ILE A 4 8.25 4.74 -27.35
N THR A 5 9.16 4.00 -26.71
CA THR A 5 8.94 3.60 -25.32
C THR A 5 9.21 4.82 -24.45
N SER A 6 8.13 5.50 -24.04
CA SER A 6 8.16 6.57 -23.04
C SER A 6 8.64 6.00 -21.71
N SER A 7 9.95 6.03 -21.46
CA SER A 7 10.54 5.72 -20.17
C SER A 7 10.37 6.93 -19.25
N SER A 8 9.19 7.09 -18.66
CA SER A 8 9.01 8.00 -17.54
C SER A 8 9.78 7.44 -16.36
N SER A 9 10.90 8.07 -16.02
CA SER A 9 11.61 7.86 -14.76
C SER A 9 10.71 8.33 -13.61
N LEU A 10 9.80 7.46 -13.18
CA LEU A 10 8.90 7.72 -12.06
C LEU A 10 9.72 7.62 -10.77
N SER A 11 9.89 8.75 -10.08
CA SER A 11 10.34 8.77 -8.70
C SER A 11 9.42 7.87 -7.86
N PRO A 12 9.96 7.08 -6.91
CA PRO A 12 9.13 6.26 -6.05
C PRO A 12 8.13 7.14 -5.29
N PRO A 13 6.89 6.64 -5.03
CA PRO A 13 5.89 7.40 -4.28
C PRO A 13 6.44 7.88 -2.94
N SER A 14 6.16 9.13 -2.58
CA SER A 14 6.42 9.63 -1.23
C SER A 14 5.53 8.91 -0.23
N VAL A 15 6.09 8.54 0.93
CA VAL A 15 5.36 7.85 2.00
C VAL A 15 5.40 8.69 3.27
N HIS A 16 4.23 8.89 3.84
CA HIS A 16 4.01 9.68 5.05
C HIS A 16 3.88 8.80 6.29
N GLY A 17 4.17 9.38 7.45
CA GLY A 17 3.99 8.74 8.74
C GLY A 17 5.04 9.15 9.77
N LEU A 18 4.95 8.52 10.94
CA LEU A 18 5.84 8.79 12.07
C LEU A 18 7.04 7.85 12.02
N SER A 19 8.25 8.41 11.92
CA SER A 19 9.52 7.67 11.87
C SER A 19 9.55 6.60 10.76
N VAL A 20 9.17 6.99 9.53
CA VAL A 20 9.10 6.05 8.40
C VAL A 20 10.50 5.62 7.95
N SER A 21 10.77 4.31 7.97
CA SER A 21 12.03 3.76 7.49
C SER A 21 12.06 3.63 5.96
N PRO A 22 13.23 3.45 5.32
CA PRO A 22 13.32 3.17 3.89
C PRO A 22 12.56 1.90 3.44
N LEU A 23 12.25 0.99 4.37
CA LEU A 23 11.46 -0.21 4.11
C LEU A 23 9.96 -0.03 4.43
N MET A 24 9.51 1.18 4.78
CA MET A 24 8.12 1.55 5.11
C MET A 24 7.63 1.17 6.51
N GLN A 25 8.53 0.73 7.39
CA GLN A 25 8.21 0.56 8.82
C GLN A 25 7.94 1.92 9.46
N CYS A 26 7.21 1.96 10.56
CA CYS A 26 6.91 3.19 11.29
C CYS A 26 6.95 3.00 12.81
N ALA A 27 6.74 4.08 13.55
CA ALA A 27 6.67 4.05 15.02
C ALA A 27 5.63 3.05 15.58
N HIS A 28 4.55 2.75 14.81
CA HIS A 28 3.51 1.83 15.23
C HIS A 28 3.82 0.36 14.90
N TRP A 29 4.42 0.10 13.72
CA TRP A 29 4.68 -1.25 13.19
C TRP A 29 6.07 -1.29 12.54
N HIS A 30 6.96 -2.13 13.06
CA HIS A 30 8.38 -2.12 12.69
C HIS A 30 9.04 -3.51 12.72
N SER A 31 8.27 -4.59 12.59
CA SER A 31 8.85 -5.91 12.38
C SER A 31 9.55 -6.00 11.02
N PRO A 32 10.38 -7.02 10.79
CA PRO A 32 10.99 -7.27 9.47
C PRO A 32 9.98 -7.52 8.33
N LEU A 33 8.70 -7.77 8.67
CA LEU A 33 7.63 -8.02 7.70
C LEU A 33 6.71 -6.81 7.48
N ASP A 34 6.85 -5.75 8.29
CA ASP A 34 6.06 -4.51 8.17
C ASP A 34 6.67 -3.61 7.09
N ILE A 35 6.76 -4.15 5.88
CA ILE A 35 7.51 -3.58 4.76
C ILE A 35 6.61 -3.12 3.61
N ILE A 36 5.41 -2.66 3.93
CA ILE A 36 4.45 -2.10 2.97
C ILE A 36 4.00 -0.70 3.39
N ALA A 37 3.67 0.12 2.42
CA ALA A 37 2.86 1.33 2.62
C ALA A 37 1.58 1.21 1.79
N ILE A 38 0.49 1.81 2.26
CA ILE A 38 -0.82 1.74 1.61
C ILE A 38 -1.23 3.15 1.16
N LYS A 39 -1.70 3.28 -0.09
CA LYS A 39 -2.36 4.48 -0.61
C LYS A 39 -3.75 4.57 0.00
N HIS A 40 -4.07 5.66 0.69
CA HIS A 40 -5.37 5.83 1.31
C HIS A 40 -6.38 6.39 0.30
N PHE A 41 -7.56 5.77 0.21
CA PHE A 41 -8.58 6.12 -0.78
C PHE A 41 -9.09 7.56 -0.66
N CYS A 42 -9.12 8.11 0.56
CA CYS A 42 -9.62 9.45 0.82
C CYS A 42 -8.75 10.59 0.26
N CYS A 43 -7.45 10.36 0.06
CA CYS A 43 -6.51 11.44 -0.26
C CYS A 43 -5.40 11.05 -1.25
N ASP A 44 -5.39 9.82 -1.76
CA ASP A 44 -4.40 9.29 -2.72
C ASP A 44 -2.93 9.37 -2.28
N LYS A 45 -2.68 9.60 -1.00
CA LYS A 45 -1.34 9.60 -0.38
C LYS A 45 -0.99 8.24 0.19
N PHE A 46 0.29 7.87 0.15
CA PHE A 46 0.78 6.65 0.79
C PHE A 46 1.16 6.92 2.25
N TYR A 47 0.71 6.04 3.15
CA TYR A 47 1.13 6.01 4.55
C TYR A 47 1.69 4.65 4.92
N ALA A 48 2.61 4.62 5.88
CA ALA A 48 3.14 3.37 6.43
C ALA A 48 2.04 2.50 7.10
N CYS A 49 1.03 3.14 7.70
CA CYS A 49 -0.14 2.45 8.26
C CYS A 49 -1.31 3.42 8.53
N ILE A 50 -2.48 2.87 8.87
CA ILE A 50 -3.71 3.62 9.25
C ILE A 50 -3.48 4.58 10.41
N SER A 51 -2.74 4.16 11.45
CA SER A 51 -2.44 5.04 12.59
C SER A 51 -1.52 6.19 12.21
N CYS A 52 -0.65 6.01 11.20
CA CYS A 52 0.13 7.11 10.64
C CYS A 52 -0.75 8.07 9.84
N HIS A 53 -1.71 7.57 9.06
CA HIS A 53 -2.70 8.42 8.40
C HIS A 53 -3.47 9.26 9.44
N ASP A 54 -4.07 8.62 10.44
CA ASP A 54 -4.87 9.30 11.45
C ASP A 54 -4.09 10.32 12.29
N ALA A 55 -2.78 10.12 12.45
CA ALA A 55 -1.90 11.08 13.12
C ALA A 55 -1.47 12.26 12.24
N CYS A 56 -1.46 12.09 10.91
CA CYS A 56 -0.96 13.08 9.97
C CYS A 56 -2.06 13.84 9.23
N GLU A 57 -3.31 13.40 9.31
CA GLU A 57 -4.43 13.95 8.57
C GLU A 57 -5.59 14.37 9.49
N THR A 58 -6.34 15.38 9.08
CA THR A 58 -7.51 15.89 9.81
C THR A 58 -8.82 15.21 9.42
N HIS A 59 -8.76 14.24 8.50
CA HIS A 59 -9.91 13.49 8.00
C HIS A 59 -9.73 11.99 8.27
N LYS A 60 -10.84 11.25 8.21
CA LYS A 60 -10.82 9.78 8.38
C LYS A 60 -10.42 9.10 7.08
N SER A 61 -9.72 7.98 7.21
CA SER A 61 -9.40 7.13 6.06
C SER A 61 -10.67 6.61 5.40
N GLY A 62 -10.71 6.68 4.08
CA GLY A 62 -11.68 5.96 3.26
C GLY A 62 -11.22 4.54 2.96
N MET A 63 -12.16 3.68 2.57
CA MET A 63 -11.89 2.33 2.05
C MET A 63 -11.88 2.34 0.52
N TRP A 64 -10.97 1.60 -0.11
CA TRP A 64 -11.03 1.34 -1.54
C TRP A 64 -12.29 0.54 -1.88
N PRO A 65 -13.15 1.04 -2.78
CA PRO A 65 -14.34 0.33 -3.21
C PRO A 65 -13.95 -0.85 -4.09
N ARG A 66 -14.82 -1.87 -4.15
CA ARG A 66 -14.53 -3.14 -4.82
C ARG A 66 -14.28 -3.00 -6.32
N ASP A 67 -14.98 -2.07 -6.96
CA ASP A 67 -14.88 -1.76 -8.38
C ASP A 67 -13.61 -0.99 -8.76
N ARG A 68 -12.80 -0.53 -7.78
CA ARG A 68 -11.51 0.15 -7.99
C ARG A 68 -10.31 -0.62 -7.43
N ARG A 69 -10.46 -1.94 -7.20
CA ARG A 69 -9.38 -2.77 -6.63
C ARG A 69 -8.26 -3.11 -7.63
N ASP A 70 -8.47 -2.83 -8.90
CA ASP A 70 -7.45 -2.84 -9.94
C ASP A 70 -6.45 -1.67 -9.81
N GLU A 71 -6.69 -0.70 -8.93
CA GLU A 71 -5.75 0.39 -8.69
C GLU A 71 -4.56 0.03 -7.83
N ARG A 72 -3.41 0.62 -8.20
CA ARG A 72 -2.12 0.47 -7.52
C ARG A 72 -2.15 1.23 -6.20
N ALA A 73 -2.21 0.49 -5.09
CA ALA A 73 -2.39 1.07 -3.76
C ALA A 73 -1.49 0.47 -2.68
N VAL A 74 -0.70 -0.57 -2.97
CA VAL A 74 0.15 -1.20 -1.94
C VAL A 74 1.61 -1.20 -2.38
N LEU A 75 2.40 -0.31 -1.81
CA LEU A 75 3.82 -0.16 -2.11
C LEU A 75 4.65 -1.18 -1.34
N CYS A 76 5.48 -1.95 -2.05
CA CYS A 76 6.53 -2.77 -1.45
C CYS A 76 7.73 -1.91 -1.04
N GLY A 77 8.12 -1.95 0.23
CA GLY A 77 9.29 -1.23 0.74
C GLY A 77 10.63 -1.73 0.20
N VAL A 78 10.71 -2.98 -0.29
CA VAL A 78 11.96 -3.59 -0.79
C VAL A 78 12.22 -3.22 -2.24
N CYS A 79 11.29 -3.52 -3.15
CA CYS A 79 11.49 -3.33 -4.59
C CYS A 79 10.76 -2.12 -5.17
N ARG A 80 10.01 -1.38 -4.35
CA ARG A 80 9.17 -0.23 -4.76
C ARG A 80 8.06 -0.54 -5.77
N HIS A 81 7.81 -1.81 -6.07
CA HIS A 81 6.64 -2.20 -6.84
C HIS A 81 5.36 -1.83 -6.07
N VAL A 82 4.46 -1.09 -6.73
CA VAL A 82 3.14 -0.79 -6.19
C VAL A 82 2.17 -1.84 -6.73
N LEU A 83 1.70 -2.74 -5.88
CA LEU A 83 0.69 -3.74 -6.22
C LEU A 83 -0.68 -3.07 -6.33
N THR A 84 -1.54 -3.63 -7.16
CA THR A 84 -2.99 -3.35 -7.08
C THR A 84 -3.56 -3.87 -5.76
N VAL A 85 -4.71 -3.35 -5.33
CA VAL A 85 -5.39 -3.88 -4.13
C VAL A 85 -5.66 -5.37 -4.31
N ASP A 86 -6.16 -5.77 -5.48
CA ASP A 86 -6.49 -7.16 -5.78
C ASP A 86 -5.24 -8.06 -5.83
N GLU A 87 -4.14 -7.60 -6.43
CA GLU A 87 -2.85 -8.30 -6.40
C GLU A 87 -2.37 -8.52 -4.96
N TYR A 88 -2.41 -7.49 -4.12
CA TYR A 88 -2.01 -7.59 -2.72
C TYR A 88 -2.88 -8.57 -1.93
N MET A 89 -4.21 -8.51 -2.09
CA MET A 89 -5.12 -9.41 -1.40
C MET A 89 -4.92 -10.88 -1.80
N LYS A 90 -4.54 -11.14 -3.05
CA LYS A 90 -4.33 -12.49 -3.61
C LYS A 90 -2.88 -12.98 -3.48
N SER A 91 -1.95 -12.16 -3.02
CA SER A 91 -0.50 -12.45 -3.08
C SER A 91 0.01 -13.54 -2.12
N GLY A 92 -0.81 -13.98 -1.17
CA GLY A 92 -0.34 -14.85 -0.08
C GLY A 92 0.62 -14.15 0.88
N SER A 93 0.45 -12.83 1.07
CA SER A 93 1.31 -11.98 1.91
C SER A 93 2.76 -11.92 1.43
N LYS A 94 2.94 -11.74 0.12
CA LYS A 94 4.25 -11.55 -0.52
C LYS A 94 4.18 -10.46 -1.58
N CYS A 95 5.31 -9.85 -1.91
CA CYS A 95 5.39 -9.02 -3.10
C CYS A 95 5.30 -9.91 -4.35
N THR A 96 4.43 -9.57 -5.29
CA THR A 96 4.28 -10.27 -6.58
C THR A 96 5.45 -10.00 -7.54
N ALA A 97 6.26 -8.96 -7.29
CA ALA A 97 7.42 -8.62 -8.10
C ALA A 97 8.74 -9.22 -7.55
N CYS A 98 9.03 -9.08 -6.25
CA CYS A 98 10.31 -9.49 -5.68
C CYS A 98 10.22 -10.68 -4.70
N GLY A 99 9.02 -11.18 -4.41
CA GLY A 99 8.82 -12.34 -3.54
C GLY A 99 9.04 -12.10 -2.03
N SER A 100 9.47 -10.90 -1.62
CA SER A 100 9.64 -10.55 -0.20
C SER A 100 8.35 -10.77 0.59
N ALA A 101 8.48 -11.34 1.79
CA ALA A 101 7.34 -11.60 2.65
C ALA A 101 6.81 -10.32 3.30
N PHE A 102 5.49 -10.17 3.32
CA PHE A 102 4.77 -9.14 4.06
C PHE A 102 4.18 -9.74 5.33
N ASN A 103 3.84 -8.89 6.29
CA ASN A 103 3.22 -9.36 7.53
C ASN A 103 1.84 -9.98 7.25
N PRO A 104 1.64 -11.30 7.48
CA PRO A 104 0.37 -11.94 7.20
C PRO A 104 -0.77 -11.45 8.10
N ARG A 105 -0.44 -10.85 9.25
CA ARG A 105 -1.43 -10.28 10.18
C ARG A 105 -2.07 -9.00 9.63
N CYS A 106 -1.51 -8.36 8.59
CA CYS A 106 -2.15 -7.22 7.93
C CYS A 106 -3.56 -7.54 7.41
N LYS A 107 -3.86 -8.83 7.13
CA LYS A 107 -5.19 -9.28 6.70
C LYS A 107 -6.28 -8.97 7.73
N HIS A 108 -5.95 -8.97 9.01
CA HIS A 108 -6.89 -8.61 10.07
C HIS A 108 -7.33 -7.14 10.01
N HIS A 109 -6.60 -6.30 9.26
CA HIS A 109 -6.89 -4.88 9.11
C HIS A 109 -7.43 -4.52 7.73
N TRP A 110 -7.70 -5.49 6.85
CA TRP A 110 -8.19 -5.18 5.49
C TRP A 110 -9.45 -4.34 5.48
N GLY A 111 -10.39 -4.58 6.42
CA GLY A 111 -11.60 -3.77 6.55
C GLY A 111 -11.37 -2.31 6.97
N LEU A 112 -10.13 -1.90 7.27
CA LEU A 112 -9.79 -0.49 7.49
C LEU A 112 -9.36 0.22 6.18
N TYR A 113 -9.00 -0.54 5.16
CA TYR A 113 -8.46 -0.01 3.89
C TYR A 113 -9.29 -0.38 2.67
N PHE A 114 -10.01 -1.50 2.70
CA PHE A 114 -10.69 -2.08 1.55
C PHE A 114 -12.11 -2.48 1.95
N ASP A 115 -13.09 -2.14 1.12
CA ASP A 115 -14.46 -2.59 1.32
C ASP A 115 -14.55 -4.11 1.15
N MET A 116 -14.91 -4.83 2.21
CA MET A 116 -14.95 -6.29 2.25
C MET A 116 -16.34 -6.90 1.99
N GLU A 117 -17.41 -6.09 1.91
CA GLU A 117 -18.77 -6.59 1.75
C GLU A 117 -19.05 -7.11 0.34
N LYS A 118 -19.87 -8.15 0.20
CA LYS A 118 -20.24 -8.66 -1.14
C LYS A 118 -21.17 -7.65 -1.83
N PRO A 119 -21.05 -7.43 -3.15
CA PRO A 119 -22.11 -6.76 -3.90
C PRO A 119 -23.42 -7.52 -3.66
N ILE A 120 -24.48 -6.78 -3.33
CA ILE A 120 -25.84 -7.30 -3.21
C ILE A 120 -26.32 -7.77 -4.59
#